data_AF-A0AAE1EQI8-F1
#
_entry.id   AF-A0AAE1EQI8-F1
#
_cell.length_a   1.000
_cell.length_b   1.000
_cell.length_c   1.000
_cell.angle_alpha   90.00
_cell.angle_beta   90.00
_cell.angle_gamma   90.00
#
_symmetry.space_group_name_H-M   'P 1'
#
loop_
_entity.id
_entity.type
_entity.pdbx_description
1 polymer ?
#
loop_
_entity_poly.entity_id
_entity_poly.type
_entity_poly.pdbx_seq_one_letter_code
_entity_poly.pdbx_strand_id
1 'polypeptide(L)'
;MRGQKTIFTCSNCGICADSAHCVSGANLRLPCKAITTKTATHKHHWVQGKLNVKGQCEVCEKECGKEHTDWWCCWCHLCVHHACQPNMAEVCDIGKFKNYTVPPNCIQLSSSKIKRGFLAAKVLEPNVGHWSPVLILGNKKSGSQESNALLTSFRKILNPAQVVELTEIPPEEALEWCRLVPNHVTCRVVAAGGDGTVCWVMNAIHKMKFERVPEVAILPVGTGNDLSSALGFGWKLRRNFKAAKYLDQLDKATPAKLDRWQIQYFPPRHLLVHASEVDLHMNNYVSMGIDALVSLKFHRARESPSYIFNNRHFNKLMYFMYAVKTAIMQNCKNI
;
A
#
# COMPACT_ATOMS: atom_id res chain seq x y z
N MET A 1 -13.10 -23.68 28.50
CA MET A 1 -12.21 -22.96 27.57
C MET A 1 -13.00 -22.66 26.30
N ARG A 2 -13.43 -21.41 26.07
CA ARG A 2 -14.17 -21.05 24.85
C ARG A 2 -13.15 -20.90 23.72
N GLY A 3 -13.19 -21.82 22.74
CA GLY A 3 -12.34 -21.74 21.56
C GLY A 3 -12.53 -20.41 20.84
N GLN A 4 -11.43 -19.76 20.46
CA GLN A 4 -11.45 -18.57 19.60
C GLN A 4 -12.20 -18.93 18.32
N LYS A 5 -13.41 -18.38 18.13
CA LYS A 5 -14.10 -18.46 16.84
C LYS A 5 -13.31 -17.63 15.83
N THR A 6 -12.85 -18.26 14.76
CA THR A 6 -12.19 -17.60 13.64
C THR A 6 -13.21 -16.76 12.88
N ILE A 7 -13.07 -15.43 12.93
CA ILE A 7 -13.91 -14.50 12.17
C ILE A 7 -13.25 -14.24 10.81
N PHE A 8 -14.00 -14.42 9.73
CA PHE A 8 -13.56 -14.10 8.37
C PHE A 8 -14.02 -12.69 8.02
N THR A 9 -13.11 -11.78 7.64
CA THR A 9 -13.44 -10.39 7.30
C THR A 9 -13.01 -10.06 5.88
N CYS A 10 -13.93 -9.51 5.08
CA CYS A 10 -13.62 -9.01 3.74
C CYS A 10 -12.61 -7.85 3.79
N SER A 11 -11.57 -7.92 2.96
CA SER A 11 -10.49 -6.93 2.94
C SER A 11 -10.88 -5.56 2.36
N ASN A 12 -12.04 -5.45 1.68
CA ASN A 12 -12.48 -4.21 1.02
C ASN A 12 -13.62 -3.54 1.78
N CYS A 13 -14.74 -4.25 1.99
CA CYS A 13 -15.92 -3.71 2.66
C CYS A 13 -15.98 -4.00 4.17
N GLY A 14 -15.06 -4.81 4.72
CA GLY A 14 -15.07 -5.11 6.16
C GLY A 14 -16.23 -5.98 6.66
N ILE A 15 -17.08 -6.51 5.77
CA ILE A 15 -18.12 -7.49 6.12
C ILE A 15 -17.47 -8.71 6.78
N CYS A 16 -18.07 -9.20 7.86
CA CYS A 16 -17.57 -10.34 8.63
C CYS A 16 -18.52 -11.54 8.52
N ALA A 17 -17.94 -12.74 8.56
CA ALA A 17 -18.66 -14.01 8.63
C ALA A 17 -18.04 -14.93 9.70
N ASP A 18 -18.88 -15.61 10.46
CA ASP A 18 -18.46 -16.44 11.60
C ASP A 18 -17.90 -17.81 11.20
N SER A 19 -18.06 -18.21 9.93
CA SER A 19 -17.51 -19.45 9.39
C SER A 19 -17.21 -19.32 7.90
N ALA A 20 -16.31 -20.14 7.38
CA ALA A 20 -16.00 -20.19 5.95
C ALA A 20 -17.24 -20.53 5.10
N HIS A 21 -18.14 -21.36 5.62
CA HIS A 21 -19.42 -21.70 4.97
C HIS A 21 -20.36 -20.49 4.86
N CYS A 22 -20.30 -19.56 5.82
CA CYS A 22 -21.08 -18.32 5.76
C CYS A 22 -20.52 -17.31 4.75
N VAL A 23 -19.24 -17.40 4.35
CA VAL A 23 -18.60 -16.46 3.42
C VAL A 23 -19.24 -16.56 2.03
N SER A 24 -19.46 -17.76 1.50
CA SER A 24 -20.08 -17.95 0.19
C SER A 24 -21.51 -17.42 0.17
N GLY A 25 -22.30 -17.73 1.21
CA GLY A 25 -23.65 -17.21 1.39
C GLY A 25 -23.69 -15.68 1.52
N ALA A 26 -22.74 -15.10 2.26
CA ALA A 26 -22.62 -13.64 2.41
C ALA A 26 -22.27 -12.97 1.08
N ASN A 27 -21.31 -13.51 0.31
CA ASN A 27 -20.91 -12.96 -0.99
C ASN A 27 -22.05 -12.94 -2.03
N LEU A 28 -23.02 -13.86 -1.91
CA LEU A 28 -24.20 -13.89 -2.79
C LEU A 28 -25.24 -12.83 -2.43
N ARG A 29 -25.35 -12.45 -1.16
CA ARG A 29 -26.43 -11.58 -0.66
C ARG A 29 -25.99 -10.15 -0.38
N LEU A 30 -24.72 -9.97 -0.04
CA LEU A 30 -24.15 -8.71 0.39
C LEU A 30 -23.12 -8.25 -0.64
N PRO A 31 -23.42 -7.20 -1.43
CA PRO A 31 -22.46 -6.69 -2.39
C PRO A 31 -21.22 -6.15 -1.66
N CYS A 32 -20.05 -6.37 -2.26
CA CYS A 32 -18.79 -5.83 -1.74
C CYS A 32 -18.60 -4.36 -2.18
N LYS A 33 -17.63 -3.67 -1.57
CA LYS A 33 -17.24 -2.29 -1.88
C LYS A 33 -16.97 -2.15 -3.38
N ALA A 34 -17.86 -1.43 -4.07
CA ALA A 34 -17.88 -1.36 -5.54
C ALA A 34 -16.74 -0.51 -6.09
N ILE A 35 -15.89 -1.09 -6.95
CA ILE A 35 -14.69 -0.40 -7.46
C ILE A 35 -15.05 0.66 -8.51
N THR A 36 -16.05 0.38 -9.33
CA THR A 36 -16.57 1.25 -10.39
C THR A 36 -18.09 1.24 -10.38
N THR A 37 -18.73 2.31 -10.83
CA THR A 37 -20.16 2.38 -11.11
C THR A 37 -20.42 3.19 -12.39
N LYS A 38 -21.51 2.88 -13.07
CA LYS A 38 -21.99 3.62 -14.25
C LYS A 38 -22.90 4.80 -13.87
N THR A 39 -23.25 4.95 -12.59
CA THR A 39 -24.11 6.03 -12.10
C THR A 39 -23.36 7.37 -12.11
N ALA A 40 -24.06 8.46 -12.44
CA ALA A 40 -23.47 9.80 -12.47
C ALA A 40 -22.97 10.24 -11.08
N THR A 41 -23.73 9.91 -10.03
CA THR A 41 -23.37 10.15 -8.63
C THR A 41 -23.03 8.85 -7.91
N HIS A 42 -22.23 8.95 -6.86
CA HIS A 42 -21.92 7.82 -5.97
C HIS A 42 -22.88 7.82 -4.78
N LYS A 43 -23.67 6.76 -4.63
CA LYS A 43 -24.57 6.57 -3.50
C LYS A 43 -23.85 5.91 -2.33
N HIS A 44 -24.36 6.12 -1.10
CA HIS A 44 -23.84 5.40 0.06
C HIS A 44 -23.92 3.88 -0.13
N HIS A 45 -22.83 3.20 0.20
CA HIS A 45 -22.80 1.73 0.26
C HIS A 45 -22.88 1.32 1.73
N TRP A 46 -24.12 1.10 2.18
CA TRP A 46 -24.44 0.72 3.55
C TRP A 46 -24.09 -0.74 3.84
N VAL A 47 -23.41 -0.95 4.96
CA VAL A 47 -23.10 -2.26 5.52
C VAL A 47 -23.73 -2.32 6.90
N GLN A 48 -24.51 -3.36 7.18
CA GLN A 48 -25.12 -3.58 8.48
C GLN A 48 -24.17 -4.33 9.41
N GLY A 49 -24.20 -4.05 10.70
CA GLY A 49 -23.61 -4.93 11.71
C GLY A 49 -22.62 -4.28 12.66
N LYS A 50 -21.70 -5.09 13.19
CA LYS A 50 -20.76 -4.65 14.23
C LYS A 50 -19.80 -3.60 13.68
N LEU A 51 -20.05 -2.35 14.05
CA LEU A 51 -19.19 -1.23 13.75
C LEU A 51 -17.79 -1.49 14.31
N ASN A 52 -16.78 -1.38 13.44
CA ASN A 52 -15.38 -1.52 13.85
C ASN A 52 -14.89 -0.36 14.73
N VAL A 53 -15.69 0.69 14.86
CA VAL A 53 -15.43 1.88 15.66
C VAL A 53 -16.76 2.28 16.30
N LYS A 54 -16.77 2.56 17.62
CA LYS A 54 -17.90 3.25 18.26
C LYS A 54 -18.00 4.63 17.62
N GLY A 55 -18.97 4.79 16.72
CA GLY A 55 -19.26 6.04 16.01
C GLY A 55 -20.47 6.72 16.61
N GLN A 56 -20.58 8.03 16.41
CA GLN A 56 -21.83 8.76 16.63
C GLN A 56 -22.69 8.67 15.38
N CYS A 57 -24.00 8.60 15.58
CA CYS A 57 -24.98 8.64 14.50
C CYS A 57 -24.93 10.02 13.83
N GLU A 58 -24.79 10.05 12.51
CA GLU A 58 -24.76 11.31 11.75
C GLU A 58 -26.05 12.14 11.89
N VAL A 59 -27.17 11.50 12.21
CA VAL A 59 -28.49 12.16 12.27
C VAL A 59 -28.84 12.66 13.67
N CYS A 60 -28.60 11.84 14.70
CA CYS A 60 -29.06 12.12 16.06
C CYS A 60 -27.92 12.29 17.08
N GLU A 61 -26.67 12.17 16.63
CA GLU A 61 -25.42 12.35 17.40
C GLU A 61 -25.23 11.36 18.58
N LYS A 62 -26.15 10.41 18.77
CA LYS A 62 -26.05 9.36 19.79
C LYS A 62 -25.14 8.21 19.34
N GLU A 63 -24.54 7.51 20.30
CA GLU A 63 -23.62 6.38 20.03
C GLU A 63 -24.32 5.25 19.24
N CYS A 64 -23.69 4.81 18.15
CA CYS A 64 -24.06 3.61 17.39
C CYS A 64 -23.28 2.38 17.86
N GLY A 65 -23.80 1.20 17.53
CA GLY A 65 -23.16 -0.11 17.72
C GLY A 65 -23.65 -0.89 18.93
N LYS A 66 -24.68 -0.41 19.64
CA LYS A 66 -25.27 -1.11 20.80
C LYS A 66 -26.12 -2.30 20.40
N GLU A 67 -26.91 -2.18 19.33
CA GLU A 67 -27.90 -3.20 18.94
C GLU A 67 -27.46 -4.08 17.76
N HIS A 68 -26.24 -3.90 17.24
CA HIS A 68 -25.70 -4.62 16.07
C HIS A 68 -26.55 -4.54 14.79
N THR A 69 -27.58 -3.70 14.76
CA THR A 69 -28.49 -3.45 13.63
C THR A 69 -28.17 -2.17 12.87
N ASP A 70 -27.27 -1.35 13.42
CA ASP A 70 -26.84 -0.07 12.86
C ASP A 70 -26.10 -0.23 11.54
N TRP A 71 -26.14 0.84 10.75
CA TRP A 71 -25.53 0.90 9.43
C TRP A 71 -24.27 1.75 9.46
N TRP A 72 -23.33 1.40 8.60
CA TRP A 72 -22.19 2.25 8.28
C TRP A 72 -21.89 2.22 6.78
N CYS A 73 -21.40 3.34 6.25
CA CYS A 73 -21.01 3.40 4.86
C CYS A 73 -19.57 2.94 4.68
N CYS A 74 -19.31 1.98 3.79
CA CYS A 74 -17.95 1.49 3.55
C CYS A 74 -17.04 2.43 2.73
N TRP A 75 -17.55 3.60 2.34
CA TRP A 75 -16.79 4.67 1.66
C TRP A 75 -16.50 5.84 2.60
N CYS A 76 -17.54 6.55 3.06
CA CYS A 76 -17.36 7.72 3.92
C CYS A 76 -17.20 7.37 5.42
N HIS A 77 -17.39 6.11 5.81
CA HIS A 77 -17.24 5.60 7.18
C HIS A 77 -18.17 6.21 8.24
N LEU A 78 -19.15 7.01 7.84
CA LEU A 78 -20.19 7.48 8.75
C LEU A 78 -21.06 6.32 9.23
N CYS A 79 -21.61 6.47 10.43
CA CYS A 79 -22.49 5.51 11.07
C CYS A 79 -23.88 6.13 11.28
N VAL A 80 -24.92 5.31 11.18
CA VAL A 80 -26.30 5.75 11.39
C VAL A 80 -27.12 4.63 12.02
N HIS A 81 -28.00 4.97 12.97
CA HIS A 81 -28.93 3.99 13.53
C HIS A 81 -29.88 3.47 12.46
N HIS A 82 -30.40 2.24 12.65
CA HIS A 82 -31.39 1.66 11.75
C HIS A 82 -32.58 2.62 11.50
N ALA A 83 -33.14 3.21 12.57
CA ALA A 83 -34.26 4.16 12.49
C ALA A 83 -33.87 5.54 11.90
N CYS A 84 -32.59 5.89 11.90
CA CYS A 84 -32.10 7.17 11.39
C CYS A 84 -31.71 7.12 9.91
N GLN A 85 -31.42 5.93 9.37
CA GLN A 85 -30.96 5.76 7.99
C GLN A 85 -31.87 6.40 6.93
N PRO A 86 -33.22 6.37 7.04
CA PRO A 86 -34.10 7.02 6.06
C PRO A 86 -33.93 8.54 5.96
N ASN A 87 -33.36 9.19 6.99
CA ASN A 87 -33.12 10.64 7.01
C ASN A 87 -31.75 11.03 6.43
N MET A 88 -30.95 10.06 5.97
CA MET A 88 -29.66 10.32 5.34
C MET A 88 -29.80 10.74 3.89
N ALA A 89 -28.90 11.61 3.44
CA ALA A 89 -28.74 11.88 2.01
C ALA A 89 -28.41 10.58 1.25
N GLU A 90 -28.90 10.48 0.02
CA GLU A 90 -28.63 9.31 -0.82
C GLU A 90 -27.19 9.30 -1.38
N VAL A 91 -26.66 10.49 -1.68
CA VAL A 91 -25.35 10.70 -2.30
C VAL A 91 -24.26 10.75 -1.22
N CYS A 92 -23.23 9.93 -1.41
CA CYS A 92 -22.08 9.82 -0.53
C CYS A 92 -20.97 10.77 -0.96
N ASP A 93 -20.41 11.50 -0.01
CA ASP A 93 -19.32 12.45 -0.21
C ASP A 93 -17.92 11.82 -0.13
N ILE A 94 -17.84 10.49 0.04
CA ILE A 94 -16.60 9.69 0.23
C ILE A 94 -15.88 10.00 1.56
N GLY A 95 -16.40 10.91 2.38
CA GLY A 95 -15.94 11.23 3.72
C GLY A 95 -14.58 11.92 3.77
N LYS A 96 -13.92 11.79 4.93
CA LYS A 96 -12.70 12.54 5.30
C LYS A 96 -11.58 12.50 4.24
N PHE A 97 -11.35 11.35 3.61
CA PHE A 97 -10.23 11.14 2.69
C PHE A 97 -10.63 11.28 1.22
N LYS A 98 -11.71 12.01 0.92
CA LYS A 98 -12.20 12.24 -0.46
C LYS A 98 -11.15 12.86 -1.38
N ASN A 99 -10.28 13.73 -0.87
CA ASN A 99 -9.20 14.34 -1.65
C ASN A 99 -8.18 13.30 -2.15
N TYR A 100 -8.01 12.18 -1.45
CA TYR A 100 -7.09 11.09 -1.81
C TYR A 100 -7.75 9.95 -2.58
N THR A 101 -9.09 9.90 -2.57
CA THR A 101 -9.85 8.76 -3.08
C THR A 101 -10.35 9.05 -4.49
N VAL A 102 -10.38 8.02 -5.33
CA VAL A 102 -11.07 8.09 -6.62
C VAL A 102 -12.45 7.45 -6.47
N PRO A 103 -13.52 8.24 -6.53
CA PRO A 103 -14.87 7.71 -6.37
C PRO A 103 -15.20 6.64 -7.44
N PRO A 104 -16.06 5.66 -7.16
CA PRO A 104 -16.41 4.62 -8.12
C PRO A 104 -17.00 5.14 -9.44
N ASN A 105 -17.71 6.27 -9.42
CA ASN A 105 -18.26 6.92 -10.62
C ASN A 105 -17.21 7.67 -11.44
N CYS A 106 -15.98 7.79 -10.92
CA CYS A 106 -14.86 8.51 -11.52
C CYS A 106 -13.75 7.58 -12.02
N ILE A 107 -13.98 6.26 -12.06
CA ILE A 107 -13.00 5.28 -12.54
C ILE A 107 -13.67 4.25 -13.44
N GLN A 108 -13.03 3.97 -14.57
CA GLN A 108 -13.38 2.88 -15.46
C GLN A 108 -12.22 1.90 -15.50
N LEU A 109 -12.51 0.61 -15.41
CA LEU A 109 -11.51 -0.45 -15.41
C LEU A 109 -11.24 -0.94 -16.82
N SER A 110 -9.99 -1.33 -17.07
CA SER A 110 -9.60 -2.00 -18.29
C SER A 110 -10.22 -3.40 -18.36
N SER A 111 -10.59 -3.83 -19.56
CA SER A 111 -11.07 -5.18 -19.86
C SER A 111 -9.95 -6.23 -19.86
N SER A 112 -8.68 -5.80 -19.86
CA SER A 112 -7.52 -6.68 -19.86
C SER A 112 -7.50 -7.59 -18.63
N LYS A 113 -7.53 -8.91 -18.87
CA LYS A 113 -7.49 -9.94 -17.83
C LYS A 113 -6.14 -9.95 -17.12
N ILE A 114 -6.03 -9.24 -16.00
CA ILE A 114 -4.92 -9.44 -15.06
C ILE A 114 -5.33 -10.50 -14.05
N LYS A 115 -4.42 -11.43 -13.78
CA LYS A 115 -4.69 -12.61 -12.94
C LYS A 115 -5.22 -12.22 -11.55
N ARG A 116 -4.76 -11.10 -10.98
CA ARG A 116 -5.20 -10.50 -9.70
C ARG A 116 -4.87 -9.01 -9.68
N GLY A 117 -5.88 -8.15 -9.83
CA GLY A 117 -5.71 -6.69 -9.76
C GLY A 117 -6.67 -5.92 -10.66
N PHE A 118 -6.69 -4.60 -10.49
CA PHE A 118 -7.53 -3.68 -11.27
C PHE A 118 -6.63 -2.68 -11.96
N LEU A 119 -6.60 -2.68 -13.29
CA LEU A 119 -6.04 -1.56 -14.03
C LEU A 119 -7.16 -0.59 -14.37
N ALA A 120 -6.94 0.68 -14.04
CA ALA A 120 -7.79 1.75 -14.53
C ALA A 120 -7.53 1.95 -16.02
N ALA A 121 -8.59 2.06 -16.81
CA ALA A 121 -8.54 2.51 -18.19
C ALA A 121 -8.77 4.02 -18.31
N LYS A 122 -9.58 4.58 -17.39
CA LYS A 122 -9.91 6.00 -17.37
C LYS A 122 -10.16 6.47 -15.93
N VAL A 123 -9.68 7.65 -15.61
CA VAL A 123 -9.99 8.37 -14.37
C VAL A 123 -10.62 9.71 -14.75
N LEU A 124 -11.70 10.07 -14.06
CA LEU A 124 -12.36 11.37 -14.18
C LEU A 124 -12.04 12.20 -12.93
N GLU A 125 -11.90 13.50 -13.10
CA GLU A 125 -11.74 14.41 -11.97
C GLU A 125 -13.08 14.51 -11.19
N PRO A 126 -13.12 14.17 -9.90
CA PRO A 126 -14.30 14.35 -9.09
C PRO A 126 -14.50 15.83 -8.73
N ASN A 127 -15.74 16.22 -8.44
CA ASN A 127 -16.05 17.57 -7.95
C ASN A 127 -15.65 17.72 -6.47
N VAL A 128 -14.34 17.77 -6.21
CA VAL A 128 -13.73 17.87 -4.88
C VAL A 128 -12.63 18.93 -4.93
N GLY A 129 -12.70 19.92 -4.04
CA GLY A 129 -11.67 20.95 -3.94
C GLY A 129 -10.33 20.37 -3.52
N HIS A 130 -9.24 20.75 -4.21
CA HIS A 130 -7.88 20.29 -3.94
C HIS A 130 -7.71 18.75 -3.98
N TRP A 131 -8.37 18.09 -4.95
CA TRP A 131 -8.19 16.66 -5.17
C TRP A 131 -6.73 16.34 -5.56
N SER A 132 -6.16 15.34 -4.91
CA SER A 132 -4.79 14.85 -5.15
C SER A 132 -4.77 13.36 -4.82
N PRO A 133 -5.09 12.49 -5.80
CA PRO A 133 -5.31 11.09 -5.50
C PRO A 133 -4.02 10.39 -5.04
N VAL A 134 -4.20 9.39 -4.17
CA VAL A 134 -3.10 8.58 -3.63
C VAL A 134 -3.14 7.16 -4.20
N LEU A 135 -2.03 6.70 -4.74
CA LEU A 135 -1.80 5.32 -5.18
C LEU A 135 -0.89 4.61 -4.16
N ILE A 136 -1.36 3.51 -3.57
CA ILE A 136 -0.61 2.70 -2.62
C ILE A 136 0.03 1.53 -3.37
N LEU A 137 1.37 1.49 -3.38
CA LEU A 137 2.17 0.42 -3.98
C LEU A 137 2.86 -0.36 -2.85
N GLY A 138 2.36 -1.55 -2.52
CA GLY A 138 2.94 -2.37 -1.46
C GLY A 138 3.52 -3.68 -1.95
N ASN A 139 4.54 -4.17 -1.27
CA ASN A 139 5.15 -5.48 -1.54
C ASN A 139 4.94 -6.43 -0.34
N LYS A 140 4.09 -7.46 -0.51
CA LYS A 140 3.83 -8.50 0.50
C LYS A 140 5.08 -9.27 0.94
N LYS A 141 6.11 -9.41 0.09
CA LYS A 141 7.35 -10.11 0.45
C LYS A 141 8.23 -9.30 1.41
N SER A 142 8.07 -7.98 1.42
CA SER A 142 8.90 -7.06 2.20
C SER A 142 8.54 -6.98 3.69
N GLY A 143 7.43 -7.60 4.12
CA GLY A 143 7.00 -7.65 5.52
C GLY A 143 6.17 -8.90 5.84
N SER A 144 6.11 -9.25 7.14
CA SER A 144 5.35 -10.39 7.70
C SER A 144 3.84 -10.31 7.40
N GLN A 145 2.99 -11.11 8.07
CA GLN A 145 1.51 -11.00 8.01
C GLN A 145 0.97 -9.56 8.19
N GLU A 146 1.76 -8.65 8.76
CA GLU A 146 1.48 -7.22 8.91
C GLU A 146 1.31 -6.47 7.57
N SER A 147 1.97 -6.89 6.48
CA SER A 147 1.87 -6.24 5.16
C SER A 147 0.48 -6.40 4.53
N ASN A 148 -0.12 -7.59 4.67
CA ASN A 148 -1.49 -7.86 4.21
C ASN A 148 -2.53 -7.05 4.98
N ALA A 149 -2.38 -6.96 6.30
CA ALA A 149 -3.27 -6.17 7.15
C ALA A 149 -3.18 -4.66 6.81
N LEU A 150 -1.99 -4.19 6.45
CA LEU A 150 -1.74 -2.81 6.03
C LEU A 150 -2.44 -2.46 4.71
N LEU A 151 -2.24 -3.25 3.64
CA LEU A 151 -2.92 -3.01 2.36
C LEU A 151 -4.45 -3.11 2.52
N THR A 152 -4.90 -4.07 3.34
CA THR A 152 -6.32 -4.20 3.72
C THR A 152 -6.83 -2.94 4.42
N SER A 153 -6.04 -2.33 5.30
CA SER A 153 -6.44 -1.07 5.96
C SER A 153 -6.62 0.07 4.96
N PHE A 154 -5.83 0.13 3.88
CA PHE A 154 -6.01 1.13 2.82
C PHE A 154 -7.22 0.84 1.94
N ARG A 155 -7.47 -0.42 1.55
CA ARG A 155 -8.64 -0.80 0.73
C ARG A 155 -9.98 -0.50 1.40
N LYS A 156 -10.00 -0.54 2.75
CA LYS A 156 -11.16 -0.12 3.53
C LYS A 156 -11.47 1.37 3.35
N ILE A 157 -10.45 2.23 3.19
CA ILE A 157 -10.60 3.69 3.06
C ILE A 157 -10.69 4.09 1.59
N LEU A 158 -9.62 3.86 0.83
CA LEU A 158 -9.49 4.26 -0.58
C LEU A 158 -10.27 3.32 -1.50
N ASN A 159 -10.33 3.68 -2.79
CA ASN A 159 -10.82 2.75 -3.80
C ASN A 159 -9.86 1.55 -3.89
N PRO A 160 -10.35 0.29 -3.89
CA PRO A 160 -9.47 -0.88 -4.01
C PRO A 160 -8.56 -0.87 -5.24
N ALA A 161 -8.94 -0.18 -6.32
CA ALA A 161 -8.09 0.00 -7.51
C ALA A 161 -6.85 0.88 -7.24
N GLN A 162 -6.87 1.71 -6.20
CA GLN A 162 -5.72 2.53 -5.78
C GLN A 162 -4.72 1.75 -4.89
N VAL A 163 -4.97 0.47 -4.59
CA VAL A 163 -4.13 -0.31 -3.66
C VAL A 163 -3.56 -1.55 -4.36
N VAL A 164 -2.38 -1.37 -4.92
CA VAL A 164 -1.72 -2.33 -5.80
C VAL A 164 -0.68 -3.17 -5.03
N GLU A 165 -0.71 -4.47 -5.29
CA GLU A 165 0.29 -5.40 -4.81
C GLU A 165 1.39 -5.59 -5.87
N LEU A 166 2.62 -5.24 -5.51
CA LEU A 166 3.77 -5.26 -6.43
C LEU A 166 4.24 -6.67 -6.80
N THR A 167 3.84 -7.70 -6.04
CA THR A 167 4.06 -9.10 -6.47
C THR A 167 3.08 -9.55 -7.55
N GLU A 168 2.00 -8.81 -7.78
CA GLU A 168 0.94 -9.14 -8.73
C GLU A 168 1.01 -8.25 -9.98
N ILE A 169 1.33 -6.96 -9.82
CA ILE A 169 1.46 -5.97 -10.89
C ILE A 169 2.79 -5.22 -10.70
N PRO A 170 3.68 -5.17 -11.71
CA PRO A 170 4.92 -4.41 -11.60
C PRO A 170 4.65 -2.91 -11.46
N PRO A 171 5.55 -2.14 -10.83
CA PRO A 171 5.32 -0.73 -10.54
C PRO A 171 5.14 0.09 -11.82
N GLU A 172 5.82 -0.23 -12.92
CA GLU A 172 5.63 0.45 -14.21
C GLU A 172 4.17 0.43 -14.67
N GLU A 173 3.54 -0.77 -14.67
CA GLU A 173 2.12 -0.92 -15.02
C GLU A 173 1.20 -0.25 -14.00
N ALA A 174 1.51 -0.33 -12.71
CA ALA A 174 0.73 0.32 -11.66
C ALA A 174 0.77 1.85 -11.78
N LEU A 175 1.92 2.40 -12.17
CA LEU A 175 2.17 3.83 -12.29
C LEU A 175 1.52 4.45 -13.53
N GLU A 176 1.07 3.66 -14.52
CA GLU A 176 0.20 4.16 -15.61
C GLU A 176 -1.03 4.88 -15.06
N TRP A 177 -1.49 4.48 -13.87
CA TRP A 177 -2.57 5.15 -13.16
C TRP A 177 -2.32 6.65 -12.98
N CYS A 178 -1.06 7.08 -12.77
CA CYS A 178 -0.69 8.48 -12.64
C CYS A 178 -0.85 9.27 -13.95
N ARG A 179 -0.79 8.61 -15.13
CA ARG A 179 -1.04 9.26 -16.43
C ARG A 179 -2.52 9.49 -16.71
N LEU A 180 -3.40 8.77 -16.02
CA LEU A 180 -4.85 8.90 -16.19
C LEU A 180 -5.42 10.09 -15.42
N VAL A 181 -4.66 10.64 -14.48
CA VAL A 181 -5.03 11.81 -13.69
C VAL A 181 -4.75 13.08 -14.52
N PRO A 182 -5.62 14.11 -14.50
CA PRO A 182 -5.37 15.35 -15.23
C PRO A 182 -4.03 16.00 -14.88
N ASN A 183 -3.36 16.60 -15.86
CA ASN A 183 -2.02 17.16 -15.71
C ASN A 183 -1.88 18.29 -14.67
N HIS A 184 -2.98 19.00 -14.35
CA HIS A 184 -2.98 20.03 -13.30
C HIS A 184 -3.05 19.45 -11.88
N VAL A 185 -3.43 18.17 -11.74
CA VAL A 185 -3.56 17.48 -10.47
C VAL A 185 -2.27 16.71 -10.16
N THR A 186 -1.72 16.90 -8.97
CA THR A 186 -0.58 16.08 -8.50
C THR A 186 -1.09 14.73 -8.01
N CYS A 187 -0.63 13.65 -8.63
CA CYS A 187 -0.78 12.29 -8.11
C CYS A 187 0.29 11.99 -7.06
N ARG A 188 -0.11 11.36 -5.95
CA ARG A 188 0.80 10.94 -4.87
C ARG A 188 0.94 9.42 -4.87
N VAL A 189 2.16 8.92 -4.79
CA VAL A 189 2.48 7.49 -4.73
C VAL A 189 3.05 7.15 -3.36
N VAL A 190 2.45 6.20 -2.66
CA VAL A 190 2.96 5.68 -1.39
C VAL A 190 3.67 4.35 -1.66
N ALA A 191 4.98 4.33 -1.51
CA ALA A 191 5.79 3.11 -1.55
C ALA A 191 5.80 2.43 -0.17
N ALA A 192 5.00 1.36 -0.03
CA ALA A 192 4.92 0.57 1.20
C ALA A 192 5.87 -0.63 1.13
N GLY A 193 7.07 -0.46 1.68
CA GLY A 193 8.09 -1.50 1.72
C GLY A 193 9.30 -1.14 2.58
N GLY A 194 10.41 -1.84 2.36
CA GLY A 194 11.74 -1.40 2.77
C GLY A 194 12.45 -0.64 1.64
N ASP A 195 13.72 -0.28 1.85
CA ASP A 195 14.50 0.51 0.89
C ASP A 195 14.50 -0.08 -0.54
N GLY A 196 14.58 -1.41 -0.68
CA GLY A 196 14.53 -2.07 -2.00
C GLY A 196 13.20 -1.86 -2.75
N THR A 197 12.08 -1.86 -2.05
CA THR A 197 10.76 -1.58 -2.65
C THR A 197 10.64 -0.10 -3.04
N VAL A 198 11.12 0.80 -2.19
CA VAL A 198 11.14 2.24 -2.47
C VAL A 198 12.02 2.53 -3.69
N CYS A 199 13.21 1.93 -3.76
CA CYS A 199 14.11 2.04 -4.90
C CYS A 199 13.45 1.53 -6.20
N TRP A 200 12.77 0.38 -6.15
CA TRP A 200 12.07 -0.18 -7.31
C TRP A 200 10.99 0.78 -7.84
N VAL A 201 10.15 1.33 -6.97
CA VAL A 201 9.12 2.30 -7.35
C VAL A 201 9.74 3.58 -7.93
N MET A 202 10.77 4.14 -7.30
CA MET A 202 11.43 5.36 -7.80
C MET A 202 12.15 5.13 -9.15
N ASN A 203 12.71 3.93 -9.37
CA ASN A 203 13.30 3.56 -10.66
C ASN A 203 12.23 3.42 -11.74
N ALA A 204 11.07 2.85 -11.42
CA ALA A 204 9.95 2.80 -12.34
C ALA A 204 9.48 4.22 -12.71
N ILE A 205 9.31 5.12 -11.73
CA ILE A 205 8.93 6.53 -11.99
C ILE A 205 9.94 7.21 -12.94
N HIS A 206 11.24 7.00 -12.72
CA HIS A 206 12.29 7.54 -13.59
C HIS A 206 12.18 7.02 -15.03
N LYS A 207 11.96 5.71 -15.21
CA LYS A 207 11.78 5.09 -16.55
C LYS A 207 10.52 5.56 -17.26
N MET A 208 9.45 5.85 -16.52
CA MET A 208 8.15 6.21 -17.07
C MET A 208 8.11 7.62 -17.68
N LYS A 209 9.11 8.48 -17.39
CA LYS A 209 9.25 9.83 -17.99
C LYS A 209 7.94 10.64 -17.97
N PHE A 210 7.32 10.74 -16.81
CA PHE A 210 6.08 11.53 -16.64
C PHE A 210 6.31 13.00 -16.99
N GLU A 211 5.33 13.62 -17.68
CA GLU A 211 5.30 15.07 -17.88
C GLU A 211 5.24 15.79 -16.53
N ARG A 212 4.38 15.30 -15.63
CA ARG A 212 4.31 15.70 -14.23
C ARG A 212 4.70 14.53 -13.34
N VAL A 213 5.88 14.63 -12.73
CA VAL A 213 6.41 13.59 -11.85
C VAL A 213 5.53 13.46 -10.59
N PRO A 214 5.03 12.26 -10.25
CA PRO A 214 4.25 12.05 -9.04
C PRO A 214 5.11 12.27 -7.79
N GLU A 215 4.48 12.80 -6.73
CA GLU A 215 5.11 12.91 -5.42
C GLU A 215 5.20 11.52 -4.76
N VAL A 216 6.33 11.20 -4.14
CA VAL A 216 6.54 9.89 -3.50
C VAL A 216 6.59 10.04 -1.99
N ALA A 217 5.72 9.32 -1.29
CA ALA A 217 5.77 9.13 0.15
C ALA A 217 6.19 7.69 0.49
N ILE A 218 6.85 7.52 1.63
CA ILE A 218 7.36 6.21 2.07
C ILE A 218 6.52 5.71 3.24
N LEU A 219 6.13 4.44 3.18
CA LEU A 219 5.53 3.72 4.30
C LEU A 219 6.49 2.60 4.73
N PRO A 220 7.28 2.80 5.80
CA PRO A 220 8.42 1.94 6.13
C PRO A 220 8.00 0.65 6.85
N VAL A 221 7.69 -0.38 6.07
CA VAL A 221 7.28 -1.71 6.57
C VAL A 221 8.42 -2.73 6.51
N GLY A 222 9.56 -2.36 5.93
CA GLY A 222 10.73 -3.22 5.79
C GLY A 222 11.58 -3.35 7.06
N THR A 223 12.62 -4.17 6.95
CA THR A 223 13.61 -4.38 8.03
C THR A 223 14.59 -3.22 8.15
N GLY A 224 15.24 -2.86 7.04
CA GLY A 224 16.02 -1.63 6.84
C GLY A 224 15.14 -0.62 6.10
N ASN A 225 15.03 0.57 6.69
CA ASN A 225 14.22 1.67 6.19
C ASN A 225 15.01 2.97 6.35
N ASP A 226 16.24 2.96 5.85
CA ASP A 226 17.23 4.02 6.09
C ASP A 226 16.76 5.33 5.44
N LEU A 227 16.26 5.25 4.21
CA LEU A 227 15.73 6.41 3.48
C LEU A 227 14.54 7.03 4.22
N SER A 228 13.62 6.18 4.68
CA SER A 228 12.45 6.66 5.42
C SER A 228 12.84 7.35 6.73
N SER A 229 13.91 6.86 7.37
CA SER A 229 14.38 7.40 8.65
C SER A 229 15.03 8.75 8.43
N ALA A 230 15.86 8.88 7.38
CA ALA A 230 16.49 10.13 6.99
C ALA A 230 15.47 11.21 6.58
N LEU A 231 14.41 10.82 5.86
CA LEU A 231 13.36 11.74 5.39
C LEU A 231 12.26 12.02 6.44
N GLY A 232 12.38 11.50 7.66
CA GLY A 232 11.40 11.73 8.73
C GLY A 232 10.08 10.95 8.59
N PHE A 233 9.97 10.03 7.63
CA PHE A 233 8.87 9.05 7.54
C PHE A 233 9.02 7.90 8.56
N GLY A 234 10.15 7.84 9.27
CA GLY A 234 10.57 6.81 10.23
C GLY A 234 9.78 6.73 11.55
N TRP A 235 8.47 6.98 11.51
CA TRP A 235 7.60 6.69 12.65
C TRP A 235 7.67 5.19 12.93
N LYS A 236 7.83 4.80 14.21
CA LYS A 236 7.68 3.40 14.61
C LYS A 236 6.30 2.94 14.14
N LEU A 237 6.25 2.14 13.07
CA LEU A 237 5.04 1.44 12.64
C LEU A 237 4.61 0.60 13.84
N ARG A 238 3.65 1.13 14.62
CA ARG A 238 3.25 0.51 15.88
C ARG A 238 2.50 -0.78 15.54
N ARG A 239 2.56 -1.78 16.44
CA ARG A 239 1.53 -2.83 16.48
C ARG A 239 0.18 -2.11 16.41
N ASN A 240 -0.65 -2.45 15.42
CA ASN A 240 -1.92 -1.79 15.06
C ASN A 240 -1.79 -0.55 14.15
N PHE A 241 -1.11 -0.70 13.00
CA PHE A 241 -1.16 0.29 11.92
C PHE A 241 -2.62 0.63 11.53
N LYS A 242 -2.89 1.93 11.32
CA LYS A 242 -4.18 2.43 10.81
C LYS A 242 -3.92 3.35 9.62
N ALA A 243 -4.40 2.96 8.44
CA ALA A 243 -4.23 3.75 7.21
C ALA A 243 -4.72 5.20 7.36
N ALA A 244 -5.84 5.42 8.08
CA ALA A 244 -6.37 6.76 8.35
C ALA A 244 -5.34 7.68 9.04
N LYS A 245 -4.59 7.15 10.02
CA LYS A 245 -3.56 7.93 10.72
C LYS A 245 -2.38 8.28 9.81
N TYR A 246 -2.02 7.37 8.90
CA TYR A 246 -0.97 7.64 7.93
C TYR A 246 -1.40 8.69 6.90
N LEU A 247 -2.63 8.61 6.40
CA LEU A 247 -3.18 9.62 5.50
C LEU A 247 -3.28 11.00 6.18
N ASP A 248 -3.64 11.06 7.46
CA ASP A 248 -3.62 12.30 8.26
C ASP A 248 -2.21 12.90 8.42
N GLN A 249 -1.18 12.05 8.44
CA GLN A 249 0.23 12.49 8.46
C GLN A 249 0.69 12.94 7.08
N LEU A 250 0.28 12.22 6.03
CA LEU A 250 0.57 12.56 4.65
C LEU A 250 0.01 13.93 4.27
N ASP A 251 -1.15 14.29 4.81
CA ASP A 251 -1.78 15.60 4.63
C ASP A 251 -0.94 16.77 5.16
N LYS A 252 -0.16 16.50 6.21
CA LYS A 252 0.74 17.48 6.86
C LYS A 252 2.17 17.43 6.31
N ALA A 253 2.47 16.46 5.45
CA ALA A 253 3.80 16.28 4.90
C ALA A 253 4.09 17.34 3.84
N THR A 254 5.31 17.87 3.84
CA THR A 254 5.78 18.82 2.83
C THR A 254 6.65 18.11 1.80
N PRO A 255 6.45 18.36 0.49
CA PRO A 255 7.29 17.77 -0.53
C PRO A 255 8.72 18.31 -0.43
N ALA A 256 9.69 17.44 -0.70
CA ALA A 256 11.11 17.79 -0.77
C ALA A 256 11.73 17.14 -2.02
N LYS A 257 12.69 17.82 -2.63
CA LYS A 257 13.49 17.23 -3.71
C LYS A 257 14.45 16.20 -3.12
N LEU A 258 14.64 15.09 -3.82
CA LEU A 258 15.55 14.03 -3.44
C LEU A 258 16.57 13.85 -4.57
N ASP A 259 17.85 14.03 -4.24
CA ASP A 259 18.94 13.72 -5.16
C ASP A 259 19.13 12.21 -5.25
N ARG A 260 19.44 11.74 -6.46
CA ARG A 260 19.57 10.31 -6.76
C ARG A 260 20.88 10.05 -7.50
N TRP A 261 21.54 8.98 -7.13
CA TRP A 261 22.82 8.57 -7.71
C TRP A 261 22.57 7.75 -8.97
N GLN A 262 23.24 8.09 -10.07
CA GLN A 262 23.37 7.25 -11.25
C GLN A 262 24.73 6.55 -11.22
N ILE A 263 24.73 5.24 -11.44
CA ILE A 263 25.93 4.40 -11.33
C ILE A 263 26.04 3.59 -12.62
N GLN A 264 27.14 3.82 -13.32
CA GLN A 264 27.47 3.14 -14.55
C GLN A 264 28.63 2.17 -14.30
N TYR A 265 28.41 0.90 -14.63
CA TYR A 265 29.42 -0.13 -14.53
C TYR A 265 29.79 -0.63 -15.94
N PHE A 266 31.08 -0.54 -16.24
CA PHE A 266 31.67 -0.97 -17.51
C PHE A 266 32.45 -2.27 -17.26
N PRO A 267 31.91 -3.44 -17.65
CA PRO A 267 32.60 -4.70 -17.43
C PRO A 267 33.89 -4.78 -18.27
N PRO A 268 34.93 -5.48 -17.78
CA PRO A 268 36.14 -5.70 -18.56
C PRO A 268 35.82 -6.41 -19.87
N ARG A 269 36.27 -5.85 -21.00
CA ARG A 269 36.12 -6.47 -22.32
C ARG A 269 37.03 -7.69 -22.42
N HIS A 270 36.52 -8.88 -22.13
CA HIS A 270 37.18 -10.13 -22.51
C HIS A 270 36.77 -10.52 -23.94
N LEU A 271 37.74 -11.01 -24.71
CA LEU A 271 37.73 -11.20 -26.18
C LEU A 271 36.56 -12.01 -26.77
N LEU A 272 35.65 -12.58 -25.96
CA LEU A 272 34.53 -13.42 -26.39
C LEU A 272 33.18 -13.15 -25.69
N VAL A 273 33.10 -12.25 -24.70
CA VAL A 273 31.84 -11.96 -23.98
C VAL A 273 31.64 -10.45 -23.87
N HIS A 274 30.67 -9.93 -24.61
CA HIS A 274 30.12 -8.59 -24.38
C HIS A 274 29.21 -8.65 -23.15
N ALA A 275 29.76 -8.44 -21.96
CA ALA A 275 28.94 -8.15 -20.80
C ALA A 275 28.31 -6.76 -20.98
N SER A 276 26.99 -6.67 -20.78
CA SER A 276 26.26 -5.41 -20.94
C SER A 276 26.68 -4.40 -19.87
N GLU A 277 26.83 -3.15 -20.29
CA GLU A 277 26.95 -2.01 -19.37
C GLU A 277 25.72 -1.97 -18.45
N VAL A 278 25.95 -1.70 -17.18
CA VAL A 278 24.87 -1.64 -16.19
C VAL A 278 24.69 -0.19 -15.77
N ASP A 279 23.49 0.34 -15.97
CA ASP A 279 23.08 1.69 -15.52
C ASP A 279 22.06 1.57 -14.39
N LEU A 280 22.47 1.94 -13.17
CA LEU A 280 21.68 1.79 -11.95
C LEU A 280 21.39 3.16 -11.33
N HIS A 281 20.19 3.30 -10.80
CA HIS A 281 19.80 4.47 -10.03
C HIS A 281 19.55 4.08 -8.58
N MET A 282 20.14 4.82 -7.64
CA MET A 282 20.12 4.52 -6.20
C MET A 282 19.78 5.76 -5.37
N ASN A 283 19.22 5.53 -4.17
CA ASN A 283 18.65 6.59 -3.35
C ASN A 283 19.44 6.88 -2.06
N ASN A 284 20.23 5.91 -1.56
CA ASN A 284 20.86 6.02 -0.24
C ASN A 284 22.37 5.96 -0.35
N TYR A 285 22.92 4.78 -0.62
CA TYR A 285 24.36 4.53 -0.64
C TYR A 285 24.68 3.32 -1.52
N VAL A 286 25.94 3.22 -1.92
CA VAL A 286 26.56 1.99 -2.44
C VAL A 286 27.64 1.55 -1.49
N SER A 287 27.70 0.24 -1.24
CA SER A 287 28.79 -0.36 -0.51
C SER A 287 29.56 -1.35 -1.39
N MET A 288 30.86 -1.42 -1.15
CA MET A 288 31.79 -2.39 -1.74
C MET A 288 32.58 -3.05 -0.61
N GLY A 289 32.97 -4.30 -0.82
CA GLY A 289 33.76 -5.07 0.14
C GLY A 289 32.96 -5.80 1.20
N ILE A 290 33.46 -5.80 2.45
CA ILE A 290 32.91 -6.67 3.52
C ILE A 290 31.43 -6.38 3.77
N ASP A 291 31.02 -5.11 3.80
CA ASP A 291 29.61 -4.74 3.99
C ASP A 291 28.72 -5.28 2.85
N ALA A 292 29.18 -5.11 1.60
CA ALA A 292 28.48 -5.64 0.43
C ALA A 292 28.39 -7.18 0.48
N LEU A 293 29.45 -7.85 0.93
CA LEU A 293 29.46 -9.30 1.06
C LEU A 293 28.51 -9.80 2.16
N VAL A 294 28.45 -9.10 3.30
CA VAL A 294 27.49 -9.39 4.37
C VAL A 294 26.07 -9.24 3.85
N SER A 295 25.78 -8.13 3.17
CA SER A 295 24.49 -7.88 2.53
C SER A 295 24.12 -8.96 1.52
N LEU A 296 25.07 -9.40 0.68
CA LEU A 296 24.87 -10.47 -0.29
C LEU A 296 24.57 -11.82 0.36
N LYS A 297 25.34 -12.21 1.39
CA LYS A 297 25.12 -13.46 2.14
C LYS A 297 23.75 -13.46 2.81
N PHE A 298 23.38 -12.35 3.44
CA PHE A 298 22.07 -12.19 4.06
C PHE A 298 20.94 -12.25 3.03
N HIS A 299 21.10 -11.59 1.88
CA HIS A 299 20.11 -11.63 0.80
C HIS A 299 19.90 -13.06 0.28
N ARG A 300 20.98 -13.78 -0.05
CA ARG A 300 20.90 -15.20 -0.48
C ARG A 300 20.26 -16.09 0.57
N ALA A 301 20.56 -15.86 1.85
CA ALA A 301 19.92 -16.58 2.94
C ALA A 301 18.42 -16.30 3.03
N ARG A 302 17.97 -15.09 2.74
CA ARG A 302 16.53 -14.76 2.70
C ARG A 302 15.79 -15.40 1.54
N GLU A 303 16.48 -15.68 0.44
CA GLU A 303 15.92 -16.35 -0.72
C GLU A 303 15.94 -17.88 -0.60
N SER A 304 16.61 -18.42 0.42
CA SER A 304 16.70 -19.87 0.59
C SER A 304 15.35 -20.46 1.04
N PRO A 305 14.97 -21.66 0.54
CA PRO A 305 13.74 -22.34 0.96
C PRO A 305 13.66 -22.63 2.47
N SER A 306 14.82 -22.70 3.13
CA SER A 306 14.98 -22.91 4.57
C SER A 306 14.75 -21.64 5.42
N TYR A 307 14.51 -20.47 4.81
CA TYR A 307 14.26 -19.23 5.52
C TYR A 307 12.81 -19.13 5.98
N ILE A 308 12.50 -19.80 7.10
CA ILE A 308 11.11 -20.03 7.55
C ILE A 308 10.53 -18.82 8.31
N PHE A 309 11.36 -17.92 8.85
CA PHE A 309 10.92 -16.81 9.71
C PHE A 309 11.14 -15.44 9.09
N ASN A 310 10.10 -14.86 8.48
CA ASN A 310 10.11 -13.49 7.94
C ASN A 310 9.63 -12.46 8.98
N ASN A 311 10.38 -12.28 10.06
CA ASN A 311 10.11 -11.24 11.08
C ASN A 311 11.25 -10.21 11.09
N ARG A 312 10.90 -8.91 11.14
CA ARG A 312 11.87 -7.80 11.23
C ARG A 312 12.94 -8.00 12.31
N HIS A 313 12.57 -8.45 13.51
CA HIS A 313 13.54 -8.66 14.59
C HIS A 313 14.51 -9.80 14.29
N PHE A 314 13.99 -10.91 13.75
CA PHE A 314 14.79 -12.05 13.33
C PHE A 314 15.73 -11.67 12.17
N ASN A 315 15.22 -10.93 11.19
CA ASN A 315 16.01 -10.44 10.06
C ASN A 315 17.20 -9.58 10.53
N LYS A 316 16.99 -8.68 11.51
CA LYS A 316 18.08 -7.88 12.10
C LYS A 316 19.11 -8.74 12.81
N LEU A 317 18.67 -9.73 13.60
CA LEU A 317 19.57 -10.66 14.29
C LEU A 317 20.41 -11.48 13.29
N MET A 318 19.78 -12.02 12.24
CA MET A 318 20.47 -12.76 11.20
C MET A 318 21.53 -11.90 10.50
N TYR A 319 21.20 -10.65 10.15
CA TYR A 319 22.16 -9.72 9.54
C TYR A 319 23.38 -9.52 10.45
N PHE A 320 23.15 -9.27 11.75
CA PHE A 320 24.22 -9.14 12.74
C PHE A 320 25.11 -10.40 12.80
N MET A 321 24.51 -11.60 12.83
CA MET A 321 25.28 -12.84 12.83
C MET A 321 26.12 -13.03 11.57
N TYR A 322 25.61 -12.68 10.39
CA TYR A 322 26.39 -12.72 9.15
C TYR A 322 27.53 -11.69 9.13
N ALA A 323 27.31 -10.51 9.72
CA ALA A 323 28.33 -9.48 9.87
C ALA A 323 29.48 -9.99 10.75
N VAL A 324 29.17 -10.51 11.95
CA VAL A 324 30.16 -11.08 12.88
C VAL A 324 30.92 -12.25 12.23
N LYS A 325 30.20 -13.19 11.60
CA LYS A 325 30.81 -14.34 10.93
C LYS A 325 31.79 -13.91 9.83
N THR A 326 31.42 -12.91 9.02
CA THR A 326 32.25 -12.46 7.91
C THR A 326 33.47 -11.67 8.40
N ALA A 327 33.31 -10.83 9.43
CA ALA A 327 34.42 -10.10 10.04
C ALA A 327 35.47 -11.04 10.68
N ILE A 328 35.05 -12.16 11.26
CA ILE A 328 35.96 -13.15 11.85
C ILE A 328 36.69 -13.97 10.77
N MET A 329 36.01 -14.29 9.66
CA MET A 329 36.51 -15.24 8.65
C MET A 329 37.31 -14.61 7.51
N GLN A 330 37.25 -13.29 7.31
CA GLN A 330 37.93 -12.63 6.20
C GLN A 330 38.93 -11.59 6.67
N ASN A 331 40.20 -11.81 6.33
CA ASN A 331 41.22 -10.77 6.33
C ASN A 331 40.99 -9.86 5.12
N CYS A 332 41.09 -8.53 5.30
CA CYS A 332 40.88 -7.50 4.29
C CYS A 332 41.96 -7.47 3.18
N LYS A 333 42.37 -8.62 2.64
CA LYS A 333 43.33 -8.70 1.53
C LYS A 333 42.59 -9.12 0.26
N ASN A 334 42.69 -8.26 -0.77
CA ASN A 334 42.11 -8.40 -2.11
C ASN A 334 40.58 -8.30 -2.16
N ILE A 335 40.07 -7.13 -1.77
CA ILE A 335 38.67 -6.73 -1.96
C ILE A 335 38.52 -5.92 -3.23
#